data_AF-A0A9P3C8X7-F1
#
_entry.id   AF-A0A9P3C8X7-F1
#
_cell.length_a   1.000
_cell.length_b   1.000
_cell.length_c   1.000
_cell.angle_alpha   90.00
_cell.angle_beta   90.00
_cell.angle_gamma   90.00
#
_symmetry.space_group_name_H-M   'P 1'
#
loop_
_entity.id
_entity.type
_entity.pdbx_description
1 polymer ?
#
loop_
_entity_poly.entity_id
_entity_poly.type
_entity_poly.pdbx_seq_one_letter_code
_entity_poly.pdbx_strand_id
1 'polypeptide(L)'
;MADTRWRGWSSGIRWVLIAIFLVSTATWAMGCAFTARLANADIRNSPYYTRISTAELYFYAAGFPMATMLAAAVDIVLHMRGWLSPVVSIIWSLIAFALWTWVLVMWGTTEYSVDTGGFIDLYIYDDSLNVYAVDGSGLYYGRIALGSVAAILALVQLSFAARAVDLERKERKTRVGKLEGA
;
A
#
# COMPACT_ATOMS: atom_id res chain seq x y z
N MET A 1 16.07 20.93 -22.80
CA MET A 1 15.59 19.91 -21.83
C MET A 1 14.16 20.24 -21.47
N ALA A 2 13.22 19.30 -21.67
CA ALA A 2 11.84 19.50 -21.27
C ALA A 2 11.78 19.54 -19.74
N ASP A 3 11.21 20.60 -19.19
CA ASP A 3 11.02 20.76 -17.75
C ASP A 3 9.93 19.77 -17.32
N THR A 4 10.32 18.58 -16.84
CA THR A 4 9.43 17.47 -16.43
C THR A 4 8.96 17.58 -14.98
N ARG A 5 9.15 18.75 -14.38
CA ARG A 5 8.87 19.01 -12.97
C ARG A 5 7.44 19.50 -12.84
N TRP A 6 6.74 19.03 -11.81
CA TRP A 6 5.45 19.59 -11.38
C TRP A 6 5.61 21.09 -11.10
N ARG A 7 5.41 21.94 -12.11
CA ARG A 7 5.41 23.39 -11.97
C ARG A 7 4.13 23.81 -11.27
N GLY A 8 4.19 23.80 -9.95
CA GLY A 8 3.33 24.61 -9.10
C GLY A 8 1.88 24.13 -8.92
N TRP A 9 1.61 23.65 -7.70
CA TRP A 9 0.34 23.84 -7.00
C TRP A 9 -0.88 23.02 -7.49
N SER A 10 -0.85 21.71 -7.29
CA SER A 10 -2.06 21.09 -6.75
C SER A 10 -1.83 20.86 -5.26
N SER A 11 -2.47 21.67 -4.41
CA SER A 11 -2.56 21.37 -2.98
C SER A 11 -3.08 19.95 -2.74
N GLY A 12 -3.90 19.45 -3.66
CA GLY A 12 -4.42 18.08 -3.70
C GLY A 12 -3.36 16.99 -3.63
N ILE A 13 -2.33 16.99 -4.48
CA ILE A 13 -1.35 15.89 -4.45
C ILE A 13 -0.60 15.81 -3.13
N ARG A 14 -0.30 16.98 -2.53
CA ARG A 14 0.44 17.04 -1.27
C ARG A 14 -0.35 16.30 -0.19
N TRP A 15 -1.66 16.54 -0.12
CA TRP A 15 -2.54 15.87 0.83
C TRP A 15 -2.72 14.39 0.52
N VAL A 16 -2.77 14.01 -0.75
CA VAL A 16 -2.81 12.60 -1.16
C VAL A 16 -1.54 11.86 -0.72
N LEU A 17 -0.36 12.42 -0.96
CA LEU A 17 0.91 11.80 -0.53
C LEU A 17 1.01 11.69 0.99
N ILE A 18 0.56 12.72 1.73
CA ILE A 18 0.48 12.68 3.19
C ILE A 18 -0.50 11.59 3.65
N ALA A 19 -1.67 11.48 3.01
CA ALA A 19 -2.66 10.45 3.34
C ALA A 19 -2.11 9.04 3.08
N ILE A 20 -1.44 8.81 1.95
CA ILE A 20 -0.80 7.52 1.63
C ILE A 20 0.25 7.18 2.70
N PHE A 21 1.07 8.14 3.08
CA PHE A 21 2.07 7.96 4.14
C PHE A 21 1.41 7.56 5.46
N LEU A 22 0.45 8.34 5.95
CA LEU A 22 -0.22 8.09 7.23
C LEU A 22 -0.98 6.75 7.25
N VAL A 23 -1.71 6.43 6.18
CA VAL A 23 -2.44 5.17 6.08
C VAL A 23 -1.47 3.99 6.04
N SER A 24 -0.41 4.07 5.22
CA SER A 24 0.61 3.01 5.15
C SER A 24 1.33 2.83 6.49
N THR A 25 1.64 3.92 7.21
CA THR A 25 2.21 3.86 8.56
C THR A 25 1.26 3.19 9.55
N ALA A 26 -0.03 3.53 9.52
CA ALA A 26 -1.03 2.91 10.39
C ALA A 26 -1.17 1.41 10.09
N THR A 27 -1.23 1.02 8.81
CA THR A 27 -1.28 -0.39 8.40
C THR A 27 -0.02 -1.14 8.82
N TRP A 28 1.16 -0.53 8.68
CA TRP A 28 2.41 -1.11 9.15
C TRP A 28 2.40 -1.34 10.67
N ALA A 29 1.97 -0.35 11.45
CA ALA A 29 1.85 -0.48 12.90
C ALA A 29 0.89 -1.61 13.30
N MET A 30 -0.24 -1.76 12.59
CA MET A 30 -1.15 -2.89 12.78
C MET A 30 -0.51 -4.23 12.41
N GLY A 31 0.29 -4.28 11.34
CA GLY A 31 1.06 -5.47 10.95
C GLY A 31 2.09 -5.87 12.02
N CYS A 32 2.79 -4.91 12.62
CA CYS A 32 3.69 -5.13 13.75
C CYS A 32 2.94 -5.67 14.97
N ALA A 33 1.77 -5.08 15.30
CA ALA A 33 0.94 -5.53 16.41
C ALA A 33 0.43 -6.96 16.20
N PHE A 34 0.00 -7.30 14.98
CA PHE A 34 -0.39 -8.66 14.60
C PHE A 34 0.78 -9.64 14.76
N THR A 35 1.96 -9.29 14.24
CA THR A 35 3.17 -10.11 14.35
C THR A 35 3.52 -10.39 15.81
N ALA A 36 3.49 -9.38 16.67
CA ALA A 36 3.79 -9.51 18.10
C ALA A 36 2.76 -10.38 18.82
N ARG A 37 1.47 -10.29 18.47
CA ARG A 37 0.42 -11.11 19.08
C ARG A 37 0.57 -12.58 18.71
N LEU A 38 0.81 -12.87 17.43
CA LEU A 38 0.99 -14.27 16.99
C LEU A 38 2.28 -14.87 17.56
N ALA A 39 3.35 -14.09 17.68
CA ALA A 39 4.59 -14.54 18.31
C ALA A 39 4.41 -14.89 19.80
N ASN A 40 3.50 -14.20 20.49
CA ASN A 40 3.21 -14.44 21.91
C ASN A 40 2.02 -15.38 22.16
N ALA A 41 1.33 -15.84 21.11
CA ALA A 41 0.22 -16.78 21.26
C ALA A 41 0.73 -18.15 21.77
N ASP A 42 0.01 -18.74 22.73
CA ASP A 42 0.39 -20.01 23.37
C ASP A 42 0.03 -21.19 22.48
N ILE A 43 0.97 -21.66 21.64
CA ILE A 43 0.78 -22.80 20.75
C ILE A 43 0.81 -24.08 21.58
N ARG A 44 -0.28 -24.36 22.31
CA ARG A 44 -0.46 -25.63 23.02
C ARG A 44 -0.37 -26.76 22.02
N ASN A 45 0.68 -27.58 22.13
CA ASN A 45 0.93 -28.90 21.53
C ASN A 45 -0.09 -29.36 20.46
N SER A 46 -0.35 -28.54 19.45
CA SER A 46 -1.29 -28.89 18.40
C SER A 46 -0.49 -29.67 17.38
N PRO A 47 -0.80 -30.95 17.13
CA PRO A 47 -0.08 -31.75 16.16
C PRO A 47 -0.25 -31.24 14.72
N TYR A 48 -1.13 -30.25 14.51
CA TYR A 48 -1.47 -29.69 13.20
C TYR A 48 -0.81 -28.34 12.90
N TYR A 49 -0.21 -27.65 13.88
CA TYR A 49 0.31 -26.29 13.68
C TYR A 49 1.79 -26.16 14.07
N THR A 50 2.64 -25.95 13.08
CA THR A 50 4.02 -25.52 13.28
C THR A 50 4.08 -23.99 13.40
N ARG A 51 4.88 -23.48 14.34
CA ARG A 51 5.06 -22.03 14.50
C ARG A 51 5.85 -21.49 13.31
N ILE A 52 5.24 -20.58 12.54
CA ILE A 52 5.95 -19.84 11.48
C ILE A 52 7.06 -18.98 12.11
N SER A 53 8.16 -18.78 11.36
CA SER A 53 9.21 -17.86 11.82
C SER A 53 8.65 -16.45 12.00
N THR A 54 9.00 -15.79 13.11
CA THR A 54 8.59 -14.41 13.39
C THR A 54 9.04 -13.46 12.28
N ALA A 55 10.19 -13.73 11.64
CA ALA A 55 10.69 -12.93 10.53
C ALA A 55 9.79 -13.08 9.29
N GLU A 56 9.39 -14.31 8.94
CA GLU A 56 8.48 -14.58 7.81
C GLU A 56 7.12 -13.93 8.03
N LEU A 57 6.59 -14.05 9.25
CA LEU A 57 5.35 -13.39 9.65
C LEU A 57 5.43 -11.87 9.54
N TYR A 58 6.54 -11.27 9.97
CA TYR A 58 6.76 -9.83 9.84
C TYR A 58 6.78 -9.40 8.36
N PHE A 59 7.52 -10.10 7.51
CA PHE A 59 7.57 -9.77 6.08
C PHE A 59 6.19 -9.85 5.43
N TYR A 60 5.42 -10.87 5.79
CA TYR A 60 4.04 -11.06 5.34
C TYR A 60 3.08 -9.97 5.82
N ALA A 61 3.11 -9.64 7.12
CA ALA A 61 2.11 -8.75 7.74
C ALA A 61 2.48 -7.26 7.68
N ALA A 62 3.77 -6.94 7.68
CA ALA A 62 4.29 -5.58 7.88
C ALA A 62 5.29 -5.14 6.81
N GLY A 63 5.95 -6.06 6.11
CA GLY A 63 6.99 -5.76 5.12
C GLY A 63 6.51 -4.85 3.98
N PHE A 64 5.41 -5.23 3.32
CA PHE A 64 4.84 -4.43 2.22
C PHE A 64 4.24 -3.08 2.69
N PRO A 65 3.48 -3.01 3.80
CA PRO A 65 3.10 -1.73 4.41
C PRO A 65 4.29 -0.81 4.73
N MET A 66 5.40 -1.36 5.23
CA MET A 66 6.62 -0.60 5.49
C MET A 66 7.23 -0.04 4.19
N ALA A 67 7.34 -0.87 3.14
CA ALA A 67 7.89 -0.45 1.85
C ALA A 67 7.05 0.66 1.20
N THR A 68 5.73 0.54 1.24
CA THR A 68 4.80 1.54 0.69
C THR A 68 4.80 2.84 1.48
N MET A 69 4.92 2.77 2.81
CA MET A 69 5.16 3.95 3.66
C MET A 69 6.46 4.66 3.28
N LEU A 70 7.56 3.93 3.11
CA LEU A 70 8.86 4.52 2.73
C LEU A 70 8.81 5.15 1.33
N ALA A 71 8.16 4.48 0.38
CA ALA A 71 7.95 5.03 -0.97
C ALA A 71 7.17 6.35 -0.92
N ALA A 72 6.09 6.42 -0.14
CA ALA A 72 5.32 7.65 0.05
C ALA A 72 6.16 8.77 0.69
N ALA A 73 7.01 8.45 1.66
CA ALA A 73 7.93 9.42 2.25
C ALA A 73 8.93 9.98 1.23
N VAL A 74 9.47 9.12 0.36
CA VAL A 74 10.35 9.55 -0.74
C VAL A 74 9.60 10.46 -1.71
N ASP A 75 8.37 10.09 -2.10
CA ASP A 75 7.53 10.92 -2.99
C ASP A 75 7.21 12.29 -2.38
N ILE A 76 6.97 12.37 -1.07
CA ILE A 76 6.78 13.64 -0.35
C ILE A 76 8.04 14.51 -0.48
N VAL A 77 9.22 13.95 -0.21
CA VAL A 77 10.50 14.69 -0.30
C VAL A 77 10.76 15.17 -1.72
N LEU A 78 10.54 14.31 -2.71
CA LEU A 78 10.67 14.66 -4.13
C LEU A 78 9.68 15.75 -4.53
N HIS A 79 8.45 15.69 -4.02
CA HIS A 79 7.44 16.71 -4.26
C HIS A 79 7.83 18.06 -3.65
N MET A 80 8.27 18.07 -2.39
CA MET A 80 8.72 19.29 -1.69
C MET A 80 9.91 19.97 -2.37
N ARG A 81 10.81 19.18 -2.99
CA ARG A 81 11.94 19.69 -3.77
C ARG A 81 11.58 20.08 -5.21
N GLY A 82 10.33 19.86 -5.63
CA GLY A 82 9.89 20.09 -7.02
C GLY A 82 10.56 19.15 -8.03
N TRP A 83 11.03 17.99 -7.59
CA TRP A 83 11.73 17.00 -8.41
C TRP A 83 10.85 15.80 -8.80
N LEU A 84 9.65 15.72 -8.24
CA LEU A 84 8.72 14.64 -8.56
C LEU A 84 8.27 14.75 -10.03
N SER A 85 8.59 13.72 -10.81
CA SER A 85 8.15 13.58 -12.20
C SER A 85 6.75 12.95 -12.25
N PRO A 86 5.79 13.52 -13.01
CA PRO A 86 4.46 12.92 -13.15
C PRO A 86 4.50 11.51 -13.73
N VAL A 87 5.38 11.27 -14.72
CA VAL A 87 5.51 9.96 -15.37
C VAL A 87 6.01 8.90 -14.39
N VAL A 88 6.99 9.25 -13.55
CA VAL A 88 7.50 8.34 -12.52
C VAL A 88 6.42 8.06 -11.48
N SER A 89 5.62 9.07 -11.13
CA SER A 89 4.50 8.92 -10.20
C SER A 89 3.40 7.99 -10.73
N ILE A 90 3.13 7.99 -12.04
CA ILE A 90 2.22 7.02 -12.69
C ILE A 90 2.73 5.59 -12.48
N ILE A 91 4.00 5.34 -12.79
CA ILE A 91 4.62 4.01 -12.67
C ILE A 91 4.56 3.53 -11.22
N TRP A 92 4.94 4.39 -10.27
CA TRP A 92 4.90 4.03 -8.85
C TRP A 92 3.49 3.76 -8.35
N SER A 93 2.51 4.55 -8.77
CA SER A 93 1.11 4.36 -8.37
C SER A 93 0.55 3.01 -8.85
N LEU A 94 0.90 2.59 -10.06
CA LEU A 94 0.52 1.27 -10.59
C LEU A 94 1.16 0.13 -9.81
N ILE A 95 2.46 0.24 -9.53
CA ILE A 95 3.19 -0.76 -8.73
C ILE A 95 2.59 -0.84 -7.31
N ALA A 96 2.36 0.30 -6.66
CA ALA A 96 1.78 0.34 -5.33
C ALA A 96 0.38 -0.27 -5.29
N PHE A 97 -0.47 0.04 -6.28
CA PHE A 97 -1.81 -0.54 -6.38
C PHE A 97 -1.77 -2.07 -6.56
N ALA A 98 -0.92 -2.57 -7.46
CA ALA A 98 -0.76 -4.00 -7.70
C ALA A 98 -0.26 -4.73 -6.44
N LEU A 99 0.73 -4.15 -5.74
CA LEU A 99 1.25 -4.69 -4.49
C LEU A 99 0.17 -4.74 -3.40
N TRP A 100 -0.60 -3.66 -3.20
CA TRP A 100 -1.68 -3.65 -2.21
C TRP A 100 -2.78 -4.65 -2.54
N THR A 101 -3.15 -4.77 -3.82
CA THR A 101 -4.15 -5.76 -4.26
C THR A 101 -3.68 -7.18 -3.93
N TRP A 102 -2.42 -7.49 -4.24
CA TRP A 102 -1.84 -8.79 -3.92
C TRP A 102 -1.76 -9.04 -2.41
N VAL A 103 -1.34 -8.06 -1.62
CA VAL A 103 -1.30 -8.14 -0.14
C VAL A 103 -2.69 -8.39 0.44
N LEU A 104 -3.71 -7.67 -0.03
CA LEU A 104 -5.10 -7.85 0.43
C LEU A 104 -5.63 -9.25 0.08
N VAL A 105 -5.32 -9.76 -1.11
CA VAL A 105 -5.68 -11.11 -1.52
C VAL A 105 -4.98 -12.14 -0.63
N MET A 106 -3.67 -11.96 -0.38
CA MET A 106 -2.91 -12.86 0.49
C MET A 106 -3.45 -12.85 1.92
N TRP A 107 -3.69 -11.68 2.51
CA TRP A 107 -4.32 -11.58 3.84
C TRP A 107 -5.71 -12.20 3.87
N GLY A 108 -6.50 -12.02 2.82
CA GLY A 108 -7.83 -12.63 2.68
C GLY A 108 -7.79 -14.15 2.64
N THR A 109 -6.91 -14.73 1.81
CA THR A 109 -6.88 -16.18 1.57
C THR A 109 -6.15 -16.95 2.66
N THR A 110 -5.12 -16.38 3.29
CA THR A 110 -4.38 -17.09 4.34
C THR A 110 -5.00 -16.93 5.72
N GLU A 111 -5.62 -15.80 6.04
CA GLU A 111 -6.14 -15.57 7.40
C GLU A 111 -7.60 -16.05 7.58
N TYR A 112 -8.41 -16.19 6.50
CA TYR A 112 -9.86 -16.48 6.58
C TYR A 112 -10.34 -17.77 5.86
N SER A 113 -9.50 -18.50 5.14
CA SER A 113 -10.00 -19.64 4.33
C SER A 113 -9.96 -20.97 5.08
N VAL A 114 -11.02 -21.77 4.95
CA VAL A 114 -11.14 -23.11 5.58
C VAL A 114 -10.65 -24.24 4.67
N ASP A 115 -10.43 -23.98 3.36
CA ASP A 115 -10.29 -25.06 2.37
C ASP A 115 -9.36 -24.76 1.17
N THR A 116 -8.67 -23.60 1.12
CA THR A 116 -7.92 -23.23 -0.10
C THR A 116 -6.44 -23.58 -0.11
N GLY A 117 -5.89 -24.22 0.93
CA GLY A 117 -4.45 -24.51 1.00
C GLY A 117 -3.63 -23.24 0.76
N GLY A 118 -3.87 -22.22 1.59
CA GLY A 118 -3.28 -20.89 1.43
C GLY A 118 -1.77 -20.94 1.25
N PHE A 119 -1.17 -19.92 0.63
CA PHE A 119 0.28 -19.85 0.45
C PHE A 119 1.07 -19.94 1.77
N ILE A 120 0.43 -19.57 2.88
CA ILE A 120 0.92 -19.75 4.23
C ILE A 120 -0.27 -20.25 5.06
N ASP A 121 -0.12 -21.37 5.76
CA ASP A 121 -1.14 -21.98 6.63
C ASP A 121 -1.32 -21.20 7.94
N LEU A 122 -1.83 -19.97 7.85
CA LEU A 122 -2.14 -19.08 8.96
C LEU A 122 -3.65 -19.07 9.26
N TYR A 123 -4.22 -20.24 9.56
CA TYR A 123 -5.64 -20.38 9.89
C TYR A 123 -5.93 -19.81 11.29
N ILE A 124 -6.31 -18.52 11.36
CA ILE A 124 -6.51 -17.82 12.64
C ILE A 124 -7.99 -17.53 12.92
N TYR A 125 -8.86 -17.43 11.90
CA TYR A 125 -10.27 -16.99 12.05
C TYR A 125 -11.33 -18.03 11.62
N ASP A 126 -11.06 -19.34 11.73
CA ASP A 126 -12.07 -20.38 11.51
C ASP A 126 -13.03 -20.51 12.70
N ASP A 127 -14.31 -20.20 12.48
CA ASP A 127 -15.41 -20.29 13.46
C ASP A 127 -15.68 -21.73 13.96
N SER A 128 -15.20 -22.76 13.25
CA SER A 128 -15.49 -24.17 13.53
C SER A 128 -14.36 -24.95 14.23
N LEU A 129 -13.10 -24.47 14.19
CA LEU A 129 -11.94 -25.25 14.63
C LEU A 129 -10.97 -24.55 15.62
N ASN A 130 -11.03 -23.24 15.85
CA ASN A 130 -9.90 -22.58 16.51
C ASN A 130 -10.00 -22.41 18.03
N VAL A 131 -9.18 -23.23 18.70
CA VAL A 131 -8.64 -23.09 20.07
C VAL A 131 -7.79 -21.80 20.24
N TYR A 132 -7.49 -21.11 19.15
CA TYR A 132 -6.81 -19.82 19.08
C TYR A 132 -7.77 -18.74 18.62
N ALA A 133 -8.84 -18.55 19.38
CA ALA A 133 -9.55 -17.28 19.35
C ALA A 133 -8.54 -16.18 19.74
N VAL A 134 -7.83 -15.63 18.76
CA VAL A 134 -7.26 -14.29 18.88
C VAL A 134 -8.47 -13.37 18.82
N ASP A 135 -9.24 -13.40 19.91
CA ASP A 135 -10.56 -12.81 20.07
C ASP A 135 -10.55 -11.36 19.57
N GLY A 136 -11.44 -11.09 18.63
CA GLY A 136 -12.14 -9.80 18.51
C GLY A 136 -11.31 -8.53 18.37
N SER A 137 -10.02 -8.58 18.02
CA SER A 137 -9.18 -7.38 18.14
C SER A 137 -9.31 -6.37 17.01
N GLY A 138 -10.18 -6.64 16.02
CA GLY A 138 -10.38 -5.78 14.85
C GLY A 138 -9.13 -5.57 13.99
N LEU A 139 -8.02 -6.27 14.25
CA LEU A 139 -6.74 -6.06 13.55
C LEU A 139 -6.79 -6.60 12.12
N TYR A 140 -7.48 -7.70 11.87
CA TYR A 140 -7.71 -8.20 10.52
C TYR A 140 -8.52 -7.19 9.70
N TYR A 141 -9.75 -6.88 10.13
CA TYR A 141 -10.61 -5.92 9.44
C TYR A 141 -9.98 -4.53 9.33
N GLY A 142 -9.24 -4.09 10.36
CA GLY A 142 -8.46 -2.86 10.35
C GLY A 142 -7.37 -2.86 9.29
N ARG A 143 -6.57 -3.93 9.18
CA ARG A 143 -5.56 -4.09 8.13
C ARG A 143 -6.18 -4.16 6.74
N ILE A 144 -7.27 -4.89 6.56
CA ILE A 144 -7.99 -4.97 5.27
C ILE A 144 -8.54 -3.60 4.88
N ALA A 145 -9.19 -2.88 5.81
CA ALA A 145 -9.76 -1.56 5.54
C ALA A 145 -8.67 -0.54 5.20
N LEU A 146 -7.62 -0.43 6.03
CA LEU A 146 -6.53 0.51 5.78
C LEU A 146 -5.73 0.16 4.52
N GLY A 147 -5.47 -1.13 4.26
CA GLY A 147 -4.82 -1.58 3.04
C GLY A 147 -5.66 -1.26 1.78
N SER A 148 -6.99 -1.41 1.87
CA SER A 148 -7.90 -1.02 0.78
C SER A 148 -7.87 0.50 0.53
N VAL A 149 -7.86 1.29 1.61
CA VAL A 149 -7.70 2.76 1.50
C VAL A 149 -6.37 3.12 0.86
N ALA A 150 -5.27 2.46 1.24
CA ALA A 150 -3.96 2.69 0.64
C ALA A 150 -3.94 2.36 -0.87
N ALA A 151 -4.59 1.26 -1.27
CA ALA A 151 -4.75 0.89 -2.68
C ALA A 151 -5.54 1.96 -3.46
N ILE A 152 -6.65 2.44 -2.91
CA ILE A 152 -7.48 3.49 -3.53
C ILE A 152 -6.67 4.78 -3.66
N LEU A 153 -5.93 5.18 -2.63
CA LEU A 153 -5.11 6.38 -2.67
C LEU A 153 -4.01 6.31 -3.73
N ALA A 154 -3.46 5.12 -4.01
CA ALA A 154 -2.54 4.93 -5.13
C ALA A 154 -3.22 5.23 -6.49
N LEU A 155 -4.48 4.81 -6.69
CA LEU A 155 -5.25 5.18 -7.89
C LEU A 155 -5.57 6.67 -7.96
N VAL A 156 -5.78 7.32 -6.80
CA VAL A 156 -5.96 8.77 -6.73
C VAL A 156 -4.66 9.48 -7.16
N GLN A 157 -3.50 9.05 -6.63
CA GLN A 157 -2.18 9.56 -7.03
C GLN A 157 -1.96 9.39 -8.55
N LEU A 158 -2.28 8.22 -9.10
CA LEU A 158 -2.24 7.93 -10.54
C LEU A 158 -3.07 8.95 -11.34
N SER A 159 -4.29 9.23 -10.89
CA SER A 159 -5.20 10.16 -11.56
C SER A 159 -4.65 11.59 -11.60
N PHE A 160 -4.06 12.06 -10.50
CA PHE A 160 -3.38 13.36 -10.45
C PHE A 160 -2.16 13.41 -11.38
N ALA A 161 -1.36 12.34 -11.39
CA ALA A 161 -0.17 12.25 -12.21
C ALA A 161 -0.51 12.23 -13.72
N ALA A 162 -1.52 11.46 -14.12
CA ALA A 162 -2.02 11.42 -15.49
C ALA A 162 -2.53 12.78 -15.96
N ARG A 163 -3.31 13.48 -15.11
CA ARG A 163 -3.80 14.83 -15.40
C ARG A 163 -2.65 15.82 -15.59
N ALA A 164 -1.58 15.72 -14.81
CA ALA A 164 -0.41 16.57 -14.95
C ALA A 164 0.31 16.34 -16.30
N VAL A 165 0.46 15.07 -16.73
CA VAL A 165 1.02 14.74 -18.06
C VAL A 165 0.18 15.32 -19.19
N ASP A 166 -1.15 15.19 -19.11
CA ASP A 166 -2.06 15.71 -20.13
C ASP A 166 -2.02 17.24 -20.24
N LEU A 167 -1.91 17.95 -19.11
CA LEU A 167 -1.76 19.40 -19.10
C LEU A 167 -0.44 19.82 -19.75
N GLU A 168 0.68 19.18 -19.40
CA GLU A 168 1.96 19.45 -20.07
C GLU A 168 1.89 19.20 -21.58
N ARG A 169 1.22 18.13 -22.01
CA ARG A 169 1.06 17.82 -23.43
C ARG A 169 0.25 18.88 -24.16
N LYS A 170 -0.82 19.40 -23.55
CA LYS A 170 -1.63 20.49 -24.10
C LYS A 170 -0.81 21.78 -24.21
N GLU A 171 -0.09 22.16 -23.16
CA GLU A 171 0.76 23.36 -23.16
C GLU A 171 1.85 23.31 -24.24
N ARG A 172 2.49 22.16 -24.43
CA ARG A 172 3.49 21.97 -25.49
C ARG A 172 2.88 22.16 -26.87
N LYS A 173 1.71 21.56 -27.13
CA LYS A 173 1.00 21.74 -28.42
C LYS A 173 0.64 23.21 -28.67
N THR A 174 0.15 23.92 -27.66
CA THR A 174 -0.20 25.34 -27.79
C THR A 174 1.02 26.21 -28.05
N ARG A 175 2.18 25.91 -27.45
CA ARG A 175 3.43 26.65 -27.73
C ARG A 175 3.94 26.40 -29.16
N VAL A 176 3.90 25.16 -29.63
CA VAL A 176 4.32 24.82 -31.00
C VAL A 176 3.41 25.51 -32.02
N GLY A 177 2.08 25.46 -31.85
CA GLY A 177 1.16 26.14 -32.77
C GLY A 177 1.30 27.67 -32.80
N LYS A 178 1.76 28.30 -31.71
CA LYS A 178 2.09 29.74 -31.68
C LYS A 178 3.38 30.07 -32.43
N LEU A 179 4.32 29.13 -32.52
CA LEU A 179 5.58 29.30 -33.24
C LEU A 179 5.42 29.05 -34.75
N GLU A 180 4.46 28.22 -35.15
CA GLU A 180 4.15 27.96 -36.57
C GLU A 180 3.23 29.02 -37.19
N GLY A 181 2.53 29.82 -36.37
CA GLY A 181 1.66 30.91 -36.82
C GLY A 181 2.30 32.30 -36.81
N ALA A 182 3.59 32.40 -36.48
CA ALA A 182 4.39 33.63 -36.49
C ALA A 182 5.40 33.60 -37.65
#